data_AF-A0AAV1B6J0-F1
#
_entry.id   AF-A0AAV1B6J0-F1
#
_cell.length_a   1.000
_cell.length_b   1.000
_cell.length_c   1.000
_cell.angle_alpha   90.00
_cell.angle_beta   90.00
_cell.angle_gamma   90.00
#
_symmetry.space_group_name_H-M   'P 1'
#
loop_
_entity.id
_entity.type
_entity.pdbx_description
1 polymer ?
#
loop_
_entity_poly.entity_id
_entity_poly.type
_entity_poly.pdbx_seq_one_letter_code
_entity_poly.pdbx_strand_id
1 'polypeptide(L)'
;MAEHRERLLKLTQDKKINKRLVRPQQATRMGPPPDSGREGSSGSSGSPDAERQSALVSKKRSRPDDGVEVTGGGAAARAFGLPPCFVEKDFFEGFPFTVSDNEADIIKRLDKEGWRKHLTASMVGVVKMAEMAVVLAREGSDSADRVRELESKKAALAAKSRKLKAALERSEEMFREQSDLLSGEKERADRALKERDCLQLDRERLESENQGLSREIEDLKAAMLPAEDEPEGMADLRTRILYCSHSSPRVGLRWRFGRWV
;
A
#
# COMPACT_ATOMS: atom_id res chain seq x y z
N MET A 1 0.83 28.51 -24.12
CA MET A 1 1.73 27.45 -24.67
C MET A 1 3.17 27.58 -24.19
N ALA A 2 3.78 28.77 -24.16
CA ALA A 2 5.16 28.95 -23.69
C ALA A 2 5.37 28.56 -22.21
N GLU A 3 4.46 28.94 -21.32
CA GLU A 3 4.56 28.65 -19.89
C GLU A 3 4.45 27.16 -19.54
N HIS A 4 3.67 26.39 -20.32
CA HIS A 4 3.55 24.94 -20.13
C HIS A 4 4.83 24.20 -20.52
N ARG A 5 5.50 24.66 -21.59
CA ARG A 5 6.81 24.14 -22.00
C ARG A 5 7.90 24.44 -20.97
N GLU A 6 7.84 25.61 -20.35
CA GLU A 6 8.76 26.01 -19.28
C GLU A 6 8.54 25.19 -17.99
N ARG A 7 7.28 24.90 -17.62
CA ARG A 7 6.96 24.02 -16.49
C ARG A 7 7.43 22.57 -16.69
N LEU A 8 7.32 22.02 -17.91
CA LEU A 8 7.83 20.68 -18.23
C LEU A 8 9.35 20.59 -18.15
N LEU A 9 10.07 21.63 -18.59
CA LEU A 9 11.53 21.69 -18.50
C LEU A 9 12.01 21.71 -17.04
N LYS A 10 11.37 22.51 -16.17
CA LYS A 10 11.69 22.57 -14.73
C LYS A 10 11.54 21.22 -14.03
N LEU A 11 10.45 20.49 -14.29
CA LEU A 11 10.21 19.15 -13.71
C LEU A 11 11.26 18.10 -14.13
N THR A 12 11.84 18.24 -15.32
CA THR A 12 12.90 17.32 -15.78
C THR A 12 14.27 17.64 -15.16
N GLN A 13 14.51 18.90 -14.80
CA GLN A 13 15.75 19.35 -14.19
C GLN A 13 15.81 18.95 -12.71
N ASP A 14 14.68 19.07 -11.99
CA ASP A 14 14.56 18.65 -10.58
C ASP A 14 14.71 17.12 -10.41
N LYS A 15 14.30 16.33 -11.42
CA LYS A 15 14.53 14.87 -11.46
C LYS A 15 15.99 14.49 -11.66
N LYS A 16 16.84 15.35 -12.26
CA LYS A 16 18.27 15.08 -12.44
C LYS A 16 19.08 15.38 -11.18
N ILE A 17 18.67 16.37 -10.39
CA ILE A 17 19.37 16.74 -9.15
C ILE A 17 19.12 15.69 -8.04
N ASN A 18 17.92 15.10 -7.98
CA ASN A 18 17.59 14.07 -6.99
C ASN A 18 18.14 12.65 -7.29
N LYS A 19 18.81 12.42 -8.43
CA LYS A 19 19.43 11.12 -8.74
C LYS A 19 20.84 10.93 -8.18
N ARG A 20 21.46 11.96 -7.60
CA ARG A 20 22.82 11.87 -7.04
C ARG A 20 22.90 11.65 -5.53
N LEU A 21 21.77 11.53 -4.83
CA LEU A 21 21.76 11.27 -3.39
C LEU A 21 20.88 10.08 -2.99
N VAL A 22 20.95 8.99 -3.75
CA VAL A 22 20.47 7.68 -3.29
C VAL A 22 21.65 6.72 -3.39
N ARG A 23 22.39 6.64 -2.29
CA ARG A 23 23.36 5.58 -2.01
C ARG A 23 22.60 4.25 -2.08
N PRO A 24 23.01 3.28 -2.92
CA PRO A 24 22.38 1.97 -2.91
C PRO A 24 22.71 1.29 -1.58
N GLN A 25 21.75 1.25 -0.65
CA GLN A 25 21.81 0.28 0.42
C GLN A 25 21.57 -1.08 -0.23
N GLN A 26 22.68 -1.82 -0.36
CA GLN A 26 22.69 -3.24 -0.64
C GLN A 26 21.71 -3.93 0.28
N ALA A 27 20.81 -4.71 -0.32
CA ALA A 27 20.03 -5.71 0.38
C ALA A 27 20.98 -6.59 1.19
N THR A 28 20.86 -6.54 2.52
CA THR A 28 21.45 -7.52 3.42
C THR A 28 20.71 -8.83 3.22
N ARG A 29 21.21 -9.58 2.24
CA ARG A 29 20.88 -10.98 1.99
C ARG A 29 21.40 -11.80 3.17
N MET A 30 20.51 -12.62 3.69
CA MET A 30 20.75 -13.73 4.61
C MET A 30 22.07 -14.46 4.29
N GLY A 31 22.93 -14.64 5.29
CA GLY A 31 23.86 -15.77 5.35
C GLY A 31 23.53 -16.63 6.58
N PRO A 32 24.12 -17.83 6.77
CA PRO A 32 25.06 -18.58 5.93
C PRO A 32 24.60 -20.02 5.59
N PRO A 33 25.35 -20.77 4.77
CA PRO A 33 25.65 -22.17 5.11
C PRO A 33 27.14 -22.31 5.43
N PRO A 34 27.54 -22.93 6.55
CA PRO A 34 28.90 -23.37 6.73
C PRO A 34 29.09 -24.69 5.97
N ASP A 35 29.79 -24.62 4.84
CA ASP A 35 30.36 -25.80 4.19
C ASP A 35 31.82 -25.89 4.62
N SER A 36 32.06 -26.67 5.66
CA SER A 36 33.39 -26.94 6.21
C SER A 36 34.00 -28.12 5.49
N GLY A 37 34.77 -27.84 4.44
CA GLY A 37 35.78 -28.76 3.93
C GLY A 37 36.97 -28.80 4.90
N ARG A 38 37.05 -29.86 5.71
CA ARG A 38 38.28 -30.28 6.40
C ARG A 38 38.25 -31.79 6.61
N GLU A 39 38.56 -32.52 5.54
CA GLU A 39 38.97 -33.92 5.64
C GLU A 39 40.43 -33.96 6.11
N GLY A 40 40.64 -34.53 7.30
CA GLY A 40 41.96 -34.58 7.93
C GLY A 40 41.93 -35.36 9.24
N SER A 41 42.12 -36.67 9.10
CA SER A 41 42.81 -37.59 10.01
C SER A 41 42.28 -37.88 11.42
N SER A 42 42.03 -39.19 11.59
CA SER A 42 42.45 -40.08 12.69
C SER A 42 42.00 -39.77 14.11
N GLY A 43 41.17 -40.67 14.66
CA GLY A 43 40.88 -40.74 16.09
C GLY A 43 40.03 -41.95 16.45
N SER A 44 40.72 -43.07 16.67
CA SER A 44 40.26 -44.28 17.38
C SER A 44 39.13 -44.05 18.38
N SER A 45 38.00 -44.75 18.22
CA SER A 45 37.15 -45.12 19.35
C SER A 45 36.89 -46.61 19.29
N GLY A 46 37.66 -47.35 20.09
CA GLY A 46 37.38 -48.75 20.39
C GLY A 46 36.01 -48.86 21.06
N SER A 47 35.22 -49.80 20.57
CA SER A 47 34.11 -50.38 21.30
C SER A 47 34.66 -51.05 22.56
N PRO A 48 34.18 -50.73 23.78
CA PRO A 48 34.19 -51.72 24.84
C PRO A 48 32.97 -52.63 24.64
N ASP A 49 33.26 -53.92 24.57
CA ASP A 49 32.31 -55.01 24.74
C ASP A 49 31.32 -54.71 25.87
N ALA A 50 30.03 -54.72 25.54
CA ALA A 50 28.96 -54.87 26.52
C ALA A 50 28.55 -56.35 26.54
N GLU A 51 29.43 -57.20 27.07
CA GLU A 51 29.02 -58.50 27.58
C GLU A 51 28.21 -58.34 28.88
N ARG A 52 27.05 -58.99 28.89
CA ARG A 52 26.38 -59.58 30.07
C ARG A 52 26.07 -58.65 31.26
N GLN A 53 24.90 -58.03 31.21
CA GLN A 53 23.99 -57.97 32.37
C GLN A 53 22.57 -58.24 31.88
N SER A 54 22.17 -59.52 31.85
CA SER A 54 21.23 -60.10 32.81
C SER A 54 19.95 -59.28 32.95
N ALA A 55 18.90 -59.79 32.31
CA ALA A 55 17.53 -59.33 32.42
C ALA A 55 17.07 -59.26 33.89
N LEU A 56 17.12 -58.08 34.49
CA LEU A 56 16.22 -57.72 35.57
C LEU A 56 15.11 -56.89 34.95
N VAL A 57 14.01 -57.58 34.67
CA VAL A 57 12.73 -57.00 34.26
C VAL A 57 12.36 -55.92 35.28
N SER A 58 12.60 -54.66 34.93
CA SER A 58 12.10 -53.53 35.70
C SER A 58 10.58 -53.54 35.55
N LYS A 59 9.91 -53.97 36.63
CA LYS A 59 8.47 -53.94 36.76
C LYS A 59 8.04 -52.47 36.65
N LYS A 60 7.63 -52.04 35.45
CA LYS A 60 7.00 -50.73 35.22
C LYS A 60 5.87 -50.62 36.25
N ARG A 61 6.02 -49.74 37.24
CA ARG A 61 4.90 -49.35 38.10
C ARG A 61 3.83 -48.79 37.17
N SER A 62 2.67 -49.45 37.09
CA SER A 62 1.50 -48.83 36.45
C SER A 62 1.20 -47.56 37.25
N ARG A 63 1.29 -46.39 36.61
CA ARG A 63 0.72 -45.18 37.17
C ARG A 63 -0.77 -45.44 37.43
N PRO A 64 -1.33 -45.05 38.58
CA PRO A 64 -2.78 -44.94 38.68
C PRO A 64 -3.23 -44.00 37.55
N ASP A 65 -4.19 -44.48 36.77
CA ASP A 65 -4.85 -43.75 35.70
C ASP A 65 -5.83 -42.74 36.34
N ASP A 66 -5.31 -41.88 37.21
CA ASP A 66 -6.07 -40.75 37.73
C ASP A 66 -5.98 -39.65 36.69
N GLY A 67 -6.96 -39.66 35.80
CA GLY A 67 -7.27 -38.56 34.91
C GLY A 67 -7.55 -37.31 35.74
N VAL A 68 -6.50 -36.55 36.02
CA VAL A 68 -6.64 -35.14 36.40
C VAL A 68 -7.19 -34.44 35.18
N GLU A 69 -8.51 -34.30 35.13
CA GLU A 69 -9.20 -33.38 34.24
C GLU A 69 -8.59 -32.00 34.47
N VAL A 70 -7.77 -31.54 33.52
CA VAL A 70 -7.34 -30.15 33.44
C VAL A 70 -8.55 -29.34 32.94
N THR A 71 -9.54 -29.15 33.80
CA THR A 71 -10.67 -28.25 33.57
C THR A 71 -10.17 -26.81 33.76
N GLY A 72 -9.72 -26.22 32.66
CA GLY A 72 -9.25 -24.84 32.60
C GLY A 72 -9.28 -24.33 31.17
N GLY A 73 -10.47 -24.30 30.58
CA GLY A 73 -10.72 -23.76 29.26
C GLY A 73 -10.45 -22.25 29.20
N GLY A 74 -9.66 -21.84 28.21
CA GLY A 74 -9.41 -20.45 27.88
C GLY A 74 -8.02 -20.28 27.30
N ALA A 75 -7.92 -19.77 26.07
CA ALA A 75 -6.73 -19.62 25.26
C ALA A 75 -5.68 -18.60 25.80
N ALA A 76 -5.30 -18.72 27.07
CA ALA A 76 -4.07 -18.16 27.60
C ALA A 76 -3.02 -19.27 27.62
N ALA A 77 -1.79 -18.93 27.25
CA ALA A 77 -0.62 -19.81 27.12
C ALA A 77 -0.68 -21.07 28.00
N ARG A 78 -0.40 -22.24 27.42
CA ARG A 78 -0.15 -23.50 28.14
C ARG A 78 0.88 -23.23 29.24
N ALA A 79 0.41 -22.84 30.41
CA ALA A 79 1.23 -22.66 31.58
C ALA A 79 1.78 -24.05 31.88
N PHE A 80 3.10 -24.14 32.01
CA PHE A 80 3.75 -25.38 32.44
C PHE A 80 3.10 -25.76 33.79
N GLY A 81 2.23 -26.76 33.79
CA GLY A 81 1.56 -27.22 34.99
C GLY A 81 2.63 -27.78 35.92
N LEU A 82 2.83 -27.10 37.06
CA LEU A 82 3.72 -27.63 38.08
C LEU A 82 3.14 -28.97 38.59
N PRO A 83 3.98 -29.98 38.87
CA PRO A 83 3.49 -31.22 39.44
C PRO A 83 2.65 -30.96 40.71
N PRO A 84 1.61 -31.77 41.01
CA PRO A 84 0.70 -31.54 42.14
C PRO A 84 1.43 -31.33 43.47
N CYS A 85 2.58 -31.98 43.68
CA CYS A 85 3.41 -31.80 44.86
C CYS A 85 3.99 -30.39 45.07
N PHE A 86 3.95 -29.52 44.06
CA PHE A 86 4.33 -28.11 44.16
C PHE A 86 3.12 -27.17 44.33
N VAL A 87 1.89 -27.67 44.12
CA VAL A 87 0.64 -26.89 44.15
C VAL A 87 -0.16 -27.19 45.42
N GLU A 88 -0.29 -28.47 45.78
CA GLU A 88 -1.03 -28.95 46.92
C GLU A 88 -0.13 -29.05 48.15
N LYS A 89 -0.41 -28.25 49.19
CA LYS A 89 0.35 -28.28 50.45
C LYS A 89 0.26 -29.64 51.16
N ASP A 90 -0.90 -30.28 51.05
CA ASP A 90 -1.22 -31.50 51.78
C ASP A 90 -0.81 -32.76 50.99
N PHE A 91 -0.21 -32.59 49.80
CA PHE A 91 0.21 -33.69 48.94
C PHE A 91 1.15 -34.65 49.66
N PHE A 92 2.11 -34.11 50.43
CA PHE A 92 3.06 -34.91 51.18
C PHE A 92 2.47 -35.52 52.46
N GLU A 93 1.30 -35.05 52.92
CA GLU A 93 0.56 -35.67 54.01
C GLU A 93 -0.14 -36.94 53.54
N GLY A 94 -0.74 -36.92 52.34
CA GLY A 94 -1.35 -38.09 51.70
C GLY A 94 -0.33 -39.07 51.12
N PHE A 95 0.83 -38.57 50.69
CA PHE A 95 1.91 -39.36 50.11
C PHE A 95 3.23 -39.09 50.86
N PRO A 96 3.40 -39.69 52.05
CA PRO A 96 4.63 -39.51 52.82
C PRO A 96 5.83 -40.01 52.00
N PHE A 97 6.97 -39.35 52.16
CA PHE A 97 8.22 -39.76 51.52
C PHE A 97 8.68 -41.12 52.05
N THR A 98 8.24 -42.20 51.43
CA THR A 98 8.73 -43.54 51.71
C THR A 98 9.93 -43.82 50.83
N VAL A 99 11.11 -43.87 51.43
CA VAL A 99 12.30 -44.43 50.80
C VAL A 99 12.09 -45.92 50.65
N SER A 100 12.37 -46.47 49.47
CA SER A 100 12.24 -47.92 49.27
C SER A 100 13.22 -48.67 50.19
N ASP A 101 12.83 -49.85 50.70
CA ASP A 101 13.67 -50.61 51.64
C ASP A 101 15.08 -50.86 51.08
N ASN A 102 15.19 -51.12 49.77
CA ASN A 102 16.46 -51.30 49.07
C ASN A 102 17.35 -50.04 49.14
N GLU A 103 16.76 -48.87 48.93
CA GLU A 103 17.46 -47.60 48.95
C GLU A 103 17.84 -47.20 50.39
N ALA A 104 16.95 -47.46 51.35
CA ALA A 104 17.22 -47.28 52.76
C ALA A 104 18.39 -48.16 53.23
N ASP A 105 18.48 -49.40 52.75
CA ASP A 105 19.60 -50.30 53.03
C ASP A 105 20.91 -49.83 52.41
N ILE A 106 20.89 -49.33 51.17
CA ILE A 106 22.07 -48.72 50.52
C ILE A 106 22.55 -47.51 51.33
N ILE A 107 21.63 -46.64 51.72
CA ILE A 107 21.86 -45.48 52.58
C ILE A 107 22.51 -45.88 53.91
N LYS A 108 22.01 -46.93 54.57
CA LYS A 108 22.55 -47.40 55.85
C LYS A 108 23.93 -48.04 55.71
N ARG A 109 24.26 -48.60 54.54
CA ARG A 109 25.55 -49.26 54.26
C ARG A 109 26.63 -48.27 53.82
N LEU A 110 26.28 -47.05 53.42
CA LEU A 110 27.24 -46.01 53.07
C LEU A 110 28.01 -45.55 54.31
N ASP A 111 29.32 -45.49 54.18
CA ASP A 111 30.20 -44.89 55.17
C ASP A 111 30.02 -43.36 55.20
N LYS A 112 30.53 -42.72 56.26
CA LYS A 112 30.41 -41.25 56.43
C LYS A 112 31.00 -40.49 55.25
N GLU A 113 32.01 -41.04 54.58
CA GLU A 113 32.67 -40.38 53.45
C GLU A 113 31.89 -40.57 52.14
N GLY A 114 31.36 -41.77 51.88
CA GLY A 114 30.42 -42.02 50.78
C GLY A 114 29.18 -41.14 50.88
N TRP A 115 28.64 -40.96 52.09
CA TRP A 115 27.52 -40.05 52.35
C TRP A 115 27.83 -38.60 51.97
N ARG A 116 29.00 -38.08 52.36
CA ARG A 116 29.42 -36.72 51.99
C ARG A 116 29.59 -36.57 50.48
N LYS A 117 30.17 -37.56 49.81
CA LYS A 117 30.34 -37.56 48.34
C LYS A 117 28.99 -37.53 47.63
N HIS A 118 28.05 -38.37 48.05
CA HIS A 118 26.71 -38.40 47.49
C HIS A 118 25.96 -37.09 47.71
N LEU A 119 25.98 -36.56 48.94
CA LEU A 119 25.33 -35.28 49.25
C LEU A 119 25.93 -34.13 48.43
N THR A 120 27.25 -34.07 48.32
CA THR A 120 27.95 -33.05 47.53
C THR A 120 27.54 -33.14 46.05
N ALA A 121 27.50 -34.34 45.47
CA ALA A 121 27.08 -34.53 44.09
C ALA A 121 25.63 -34.07 43.86
N SER A 122 24.72 -34.41 44.78
CA SER A 122 23.32 -33.99 44.72
C SER A 122 23.17 -32.47 44.85
N MET A 123 23.89 -31.84 45.78
CA MET A 123 23.91 -30.38 45.92
C MET A 123 24.42 -29.68 44.66
N VAL A 124 25.50 -30.19 44.05
CA VAL A 124 26.02 -29.67 42.77
C VAL A 124 24.96 -29.80 41.67
N GLY A 125 24.23 -30.92 41.62
CA GLY A 125 23.12 -31.10 40.69
C GLY A 125 22.01 -30.05 40.87
N VAL A 126 21.59 -29.79 42.11
CA VAL A 126 20.57 -28.78 42.43
C VAL A 126 21.04 -27.37 42.08
N VAL A 127 22.28 -27.01 42.45
CA VAL A 127 22.86 -25.70 42.10
C VAL A 127 22.89 -25.52 40.58
N LYS A 128 23.31 -26.53 39.83
CA LYS A 128 23.35 -26.47 38.36
C LYS A 128 21.95 -26.33 37.75
N MET A 129 20.93 -27.00 38.29
CA MET A 129 19.55 -26.80 37.85
C MET A 129 19.04 -25.39 38.16
N ALA A 130 19.37 -24.85 39.33
CA ALA A 130 19.02 -23.48 39.69
C ALA A 130 19.71 -22.45 38.78
N GLU A 131 21.00 -22.64 38.47
CA GLU A 131 21.74 -21.82 37.51
C GLU A 131 21.08 -21.86 36.12
N MET A 132 20.75 -23.05 35.61
CA MET A 132 20.05 -23.20 34.34
C MET A 132 18.69 -22.49 34.34
N ALA A 133 17.92 -22.59 35.43
CA ALA A 133 16.64 -21.89 35.56
C ALA A 133 16.80 -20.37 35.53
N VAL A 134 17.85 -19.82 36.17
CA VAL A 134 18.16 -18.39 36.13
C VAL A 134 18.57 -17.93 34.74
N VAL A 135 19.40 -18.71 34.02
CA VAL A 135 19.79 -18.40 32.63
C VAL A 135 18.56 -18.36 31.72
N LEU A 136 17.68 -19.36 31.82
CA LEU A 136 16.43 -19.40 31.04
C LEU A 136 15.48 -18.25 31.38
N ALA A 137 15.38 -17.87 32.66
CA ALA A 137 14.58 -16.72 33.08
C ALA A 137 15.12 -15.39 32.51
N ARG A 138 16.44 -15.23 32.43
CA ARG A 138 17.11 -14.03 31.90
C ARG A 138 16.93 -13.87 30.40
N GLU A 139 16.97 -14.96 29.63
CA GLU A 139 16.66 -14.92 28.19
C GLU A 139 15.20 -14.57 27.92
N GLY A 140 14.30 -14.92 28.85
CA GLY A 140 12.88 -14.58 28.80
C GLY A 140 12.62 -13.07 28.89
N SER A 141 13.35 -12.31 29.72
CA SER A 141 13.12 -10.86 29.87
C SER A 141 13.48 -10.07 28.61
N ASP A 142 14.58 -10.44 27.93
CA ASP A 142 15.01 -9.78 26.70
C ASP A 142 14.03 -10.05 25.54
N SER A 143 13.35 -11.20 25.58
CA SER A 143 12.34 -11.56 24.58
C SER A 143 11.09 -10.67 24.67
N ALA A 144 10.63 -10.34 25.88
CA ALA A 144 9.44 -9.50 26.08
C ALA A 144 9.66 -8.06 25.62
N ASP A 145 10.84 -7.49 25.90
CA ASP A 145 11.18 -6.14 25.45
C ASP A 145 11.36 -6.08 23.93
N ARG A 146 11.97 -7.11 23.33
CA ARG A 146 12.02 -7.23 21.86
C ARG A 146 10.64 -7.34 21.22
N VAL A 147 9.72 -8.09 21.83
CA VAL A 147 8.33 -8.19 21.35
C VAL A 147 7.66 -6.81 21.40
N ARG A 148 7.78 -6.08 22.51
CA ARG A 148 7.25 -4.70 22.61
C ARG A 148 7.87 -3.76 21.58
N GLU A 149 9.18 -3.85 21.36
CA GLU A 149 9.87 -3.06 20.34
C GLU A 149 9.32 -3.36 18.94
N LEU A 150 9.17 -4.65 18.59
CA LEU A 150 8.60 -5.08 17.32
C LEU A 150 7.14 -4.66 17.16
N GLU A 151 6.33 -4.70 18.22
CA GLU A 151 4.96 -4.21 18.21
C GLU A 151 4.90 -2.69 17.97
N SER A 152 5.78 -1.92 18.61
CA SER A 152 5.88 -0.48 18.39
C SER A 152 6.29 -0.15 16.94
N LYS A 153 7.24 -0.91 16.37
CA LYS A 153 7.66 -0.79 14.97
C LYS A 153 6.53 -1.17 14.01
N LYS A 154 5.79 -2.24 14.31
CA LYS A 154 4.61 -2.66 13.54
C LYS A 154 3.53 -1.58 13.54
N ALA A 155 3.24 -0.97 14.68
CA ALA A 155 2.29 0.13 14.79
C ALA A 155 2.75 1.37 14.00
N ALA A 156 4.03 1.73 14.10
CA ALA A 156 4.62 2.84 13.35
C ALA A 156 4.56 2.62 11.82
N LEU A 157 4.86 1.41 11.36
CA LEU A 157 4.76 1.04 9.94
C LEU A 157 3.31 1.03 9.46
N ALA A 158 2.37 0.55 10.27
CA ALA A 158 0.94 0.60 9.95
C ALA A 158 0.45 2.06 9.80
N ALA A 159 0.88 2.96 10.68
CA ALA A 159 0.58 4.39 10.56
C ALA A 159 1.17 5.02 9.28
N LYS A 160 2.43 4.68 8.93
CA LYS A 160 3.04 5.12 7.67
C LYS A 160 2.30 4.58 6.45
N SER A 161 1.89 3.32 6.47
CA SER A 161 1.10 2.70 5.39
C SER A 161 -0.23 3.43 5.20
N ARG A 162 -0.96 3.74 6.28
CA ARG A 162 -2.20 4.54 6.21
C ARG A 162 -1.96 5.94 5.62
N LYS A 163 -0.89 6.63 6.03
CA LYS A 163 -0.54 7.94 5.49
C LYS A 163 -0.24 7.90 3.99
N LEU A 164 0.49 6.87 3.54
CA LEU A 164 0.81 6.70 2.11
C LEU A 164 -0.45 6.35 1.30
N LYS A 165 -1.35 5.52 1.82
CA LYS A 165 -2.64 5.22 1.17
C LYS A 165 -3.48 6.48 1.00
N ALA A 166 -3.64 7.28 2.06
CA ALA A 166 -4.38 8.54 1.97
C ALA A 166 -3.72 9.55 1.01
N ALA A 167 -2.39 9.57 0.91
CA ALA A 167 -1.70 10.42 -0.05
C ALA A 167 -1.91 9.94 -1.50
N LEU A 168 -1.93 8.62 -1.70
CA LEU A 168 -2.22 8.00 -3.00
C LEU A 168 -3.64 8.33 -3.46
N GLU A 169 -4.64 8.14 -2.59
CA GLU A 169 -6.04 8.46 -2.87
C GLU A 169 -6.22 9.93 -3.30
N ARG A 170 -5.63 10.88 -2.56
CA ARG A 170 -5.64 12.30 -2.96
C ARG A 170 -4.99 12.53 -4.31
N SER A 171 -3.88 11.85 -4.61
CA SER A 171 -3.22 12.01 -5.91
C SER A 171 -4.07 11.46 -7.04
N GLU A 172 -4.77 10.35 -6.83
CA GLU A 172 -5.70 9.77 -7.81
C GLU A 172 -6.90 10.68 -8.06
N GLU A 173 -7.47 11.28 -7.01
CA GLU A 173 -8.54 12.29 -7.14
C GLU A 173 -8.09 13.49 -7.97
N MET A 174 -6.90 14.05 -7.68
CA MET A 174 -6.32 15.14 -8.48
C MET A 174 -6.15 14.76 -9.95
N PHE A 175 -5.74 13.52 -10.25
CA PHE A 175 -5.61 13.06 -11.63
C PHE A 175 -6.97 12.86 -12.31
N ARG A 176 -8.00 12.39 -11.58
CA ARG A 176 -9.37 12.29 -12.10
C ARG A 176 -9.92 13.67 -12.44
N GLU A 177 -9.80 14.63 -11.53
CA GLU A 177 -10.22 16.02 -11.78
C GLU A 177 -9.51 16.63 -13.00
N GLN A 178 -8.20 16.42 -13.14
CA GLN A 178 -7.44 16.87 -14.31
C GLN A 178 -7.92 16.19 -15.61
N SER A 179 -8.21 14.89 -15.54
CA SER A 179 -8.77 14.15 -16.67
C SER A 179 -10.14 14.69 -17.09
N ASP A 180 -11.02 14.98 -16.14
CA ASP A 180 -12.36 15.52 -16.39
C ASP A 180 -12.31 16.93 -16.98
N LEU A 181 -11.39 17.78 -16.49
CA LEU A 181 -11.14 19.11 -17.05
C LEU A 181 -10.67 19.04 -18.51
N LEU A 182 -9.70 18.16 -18.80
CA LEU A 182 -9.20 17.97 -20.16
C LEU A 182 -10.27 17.38 -21.10
N SER A 183 -11.10 16.45 -20.59
CA SER A 183 -12.25 15.93 -21.33
C SER A 183 -13.23 17.04 -21.67
N GLY A 184 -13.58 17.88 -20.69
CA GLY A 184 -14.48 19.02 -20.89
C GLY A 184 -13.92 20.09 -21.84
N GLU A 185 -12.60 20.34 -21.81
CA GLU A 185 -11.93 21.21 -22.78
C GLU A 185 -11.98 20.64 -24.20
N LYS A 186 -11.75 19.33 -24.36
CA LYS A 186 -11.84 18.65 -25.64
C LYS A 186 -13.26 18.74 -26.22
N GLU A 187 -14.28 18.48 -25.42
CA GLU A 187 -15.68 18.62 -25.86
C GLU A 187 -16.06 20.07 -26.23
N ARG A 188 -15.49 21.07 -25.54
CA ARG A 188 -15.66 22.48 -25.90
C ARG A 188 -14.98 22.80 -27.24
N ALA A 189 -13.76 22.30 -27.45
CA ALA A 189 -13.05 22.46 -28.71
C ALA A 189 -13.79 21.79 -29.88
N ASP A 190 -14.32 20.58 -29.69
CA ASP A 190 -15.09 19.86 -30.70
C ASP A 190 -16.40 20.59 -31.04
N ARG A 191 -17.07 21.20 -30.05
CA ARG A 191 -18.25 22.06 -30.29
C ARG A 191 -17.90 23.33 -31.07
N ALA A 192 -16.82 24.02 -30.70
CA ALA A 192 -16.37 25.21 -31.40
C ALA A 192 -15.96 24.90 -32.85
N LEU A 193 -15.37 23.73 -33.11
CA LEU A 193 -15.04 23.27 -34.45
C LEU A 193 -16.30 23.07 -35.29
N LYS A 194 -17.31 22.38 -34.76
CA LYS A 194 -18.60 22.20 -35.44
C LYS A 194 -19.31 23.52 -35.73
N GLU A 195 -19.31 24.45 -34.78
CA GLU A 195 -19.90 25.78 -34.95
C GLU A 195 -19.17 26.57 -36.06
N ARG A 196 -17.84 26.53 -36.06
CA ARG A 196 -17.03 27.15 -37.12
C ARG A 196 -17.36 26.56 -38.49
N ASP A 197 -17.50 25.25 -38.59
CA ASP A 197 -17.82 24.58 -39.85
C ASP A 197 -19.25 24.94 -40.33
N CYS A 198 -20.23 25.06 -39.43
CA CYS A 198 -21.57 25.58 -39.75
C CYS A 198 -21.51 27.03 -40.27
N LEU A 199 -20.79 27.92 -39.58
CA LEU A 199 -20.62 29.31 -39.99
C LEU A 199 -19.91 29.43 -41.34
N GLN A 200 -18.99 28.51 -41.64
CA GLN A 200 -18.32 28.46 -42.94
C GLN A 200 -19.30 28.09 -44.06
N LEU A 201 -20.17 27.10 -43.84
CA LEU A 201 -21.22 26.75 -44.80
C LEU A 201 -22.21 27.89 -45.03
N ASP A 202 -22.63 28.58 -43.96
CA ASP A 202 -23.52 29.75 -44.07
C ASP A 202 -22.85 30.90 -44.85
N ARG A 203 -21.55 31.11 -44.63
CA ARG A 203 -20.78 32.10 -45.38
C ARG A 203 -20.73 31.76 -46.87
N GLU A 204 -20.40 30.52 -47.23
CA GLU A 204 -20.37 30.06 -48.62
C GLU A 204 -21.74 30.22 -49.29
N ARG A 205 -22.82 29.91 -48.56
CA ARG A 205 -24.19 30.14 -49.02
C ARG A 205 -24.47 31.62 -49.29
N LEU A 206 -24.19 32.52 -48.34
CA LEU A 206 -24.40 33.96 -48.51
C LEU A 206 -23.55 34.55 -49.65
N GLU A 207 -22.32 34.05 -49.84
CA GLU A 207 -21.48 34.43 -50.98
C GLU A 207 -22.12 34.00 -52.31
N SER A 208 -22.72 32.80 -52.38
CA SER A 208 -23.45 32.34 -53.57
C SER A 208 -24.73 33.17 -53.84
N GLU A 209 -25.50 33.51 -52.81
CA GLU A 209 -26.70 34.34 -52.93
C GLU A 209 -26.34 35.77 -53.37
N ASN A 210 -25.28 36.36 -52.80
CA ASN A 210 -24.79 37.67 -53.20
C ASN A 210 -24.32 37.69 -54.66
N GLN A 211 -23.62 36.65 -55.11
CA GLN A 211 -23.23 36.52 -56.52
C GLN A 211 -24.45 36.44 -57.44
N GLY A 212 -25.50 35.71 -57.05
CA GLY A 212 -26.76 35.66 -57.77
C GLY A 212 -27.42 37.03 -57.89
N LEU A 213 -27.60 37.73 -56.76
CA LEU A 213 -28.18 39.07 -56.72
C LEU A 213 -27.36 40.09 -57.53
N SER A 214 -26.03 39.96 -57.53
CA SER A 214 -25.15 40.85 -58.29
C SER A 214 -25.37 40.70 -59.80
N ARG A 215 -25.54 39.47 -60.29
CA ARG A 215 -25.89 39.20 -61.69
C ARG A 215 -27.28 39.74 -62.04
N GLU A 216 -28.27 39.53 -61.18
CA GLU A 216 -29.63 40.08 -61.41
C GLU A 216 -29.61 41.62 -61.47
N ILE A 217 -28.82 42.28 -60.63
CA ILE A 217 -28.64 43.73 -60.67
C ILE A 217 -27.98 44.16 -61.99
N GLU A 218 -26.97 43.43 -62.48
CA GLU A 218 -26.33 43.70 -63.77
C GLU A 218 -27.29 43.52 -64.94
N ASP A 219 -28.08 42.45 -64.93
CA ASP A 219 -29.12 42.17 -65.94
C ASP A 219 -30.20 43.25 -65.95
N LEU A 220 -30.69 43.65 -64.77
CA LEU A 220 -31.67 44.74 -64.63
C LEU A 220 -31.09 46.07 -65.09
N LYS A 221 -29.83 46.37 -64.77
CA LYS A 221 -29.14 47.58 -65.28
C LYS A 221 -29.03 47.56 -66.79
N ALA A 222 -28.71 46.41 -67.38
CA ALA A 222 -28.65 46.25 -68.84
C ALA A 222 -30.03 46.44 -69.49
N ALA A 223 -31.09 45.89 -68.89
CA ALA A 223 -32.46 46.07 -69.37
C ALA A 223 -33.00 47.52 -69.22
N MET A 224 -32.46 48.29 -68.27
CA MET A 224 -32.79 49.70 -68.08
C MET A 224 -31.99 50.66 -68.98
N LEU A 225 -30.99 50.19 -69.73
CA LEU A 225 -30.32 51.03 -70.72
C LEU A 225 -31.36 51.47 -71.77
N PRO A 226 -31.48 52.77 -72.06
CA PRO A 226 -32.47 53.27 -73.01
C PRO A 226 -32.22 52.63 -74.38
N ALA A 227 -33.28 52.17 -75.05
CA ALA A 227 -33.19 51.67 -76.42
C ALA A 227 -32.70 52.81 -77.33
N GLU A 228 -31.74 52.51 -78.22
CA GLU A 228 -31.12 53.52 -79.11
C GLU A 228 -32.14 54.25 -80.03
N ASP A 229 -33.38 53.77 -80.13
CA ASP A 229 -34.46 54.33 -80.94
C ASP A 229 -35.55 55.09 -80.13
N GLU A 230 -35.33 55.42 -78.84
CA GLU A 230 -36.29 56.25 -78.11
C GLU A 230 -36.23 57.73 -78.56
N PRO A 231 -37.33 58.34 -79.03
CA PRO A 231 -37.33 59.73 -79.51
C PRO A 231 -37.02 60.71 -78.36
N GLU A 232 -36.14 61.68 -78.62
CA GLU A 232 -35.63 62.68 -77.65
C GLU A 232 -36.70 63.40 -76.81
N GLY A 233 -37.97 63.42 -77.25
CA GLY A 233 -39.08 64.04 -76.54
C GLY A 233 -39.58 63.32 -75.27
N MET A 234 -39.22 62.04 -75.03
CA MET A 234 -39.67 61.30 -73.82
C MET A 234 -38.63 61.22 -72.69
N ALA A 235 -37.40 61.68 -72.92
CA ALA A 235 -36.34 61.69 -71.90
C ALA A 235 -36.67 62.62 -70.72
N ASP A 236 -37.41 63.70 -70.96
CA ASP A 236 -37.72 64.75 -69.98
C ASP A 236 -38.81 64.37 -68.96
N LEU A 237 -39.53 63.25 -69.17
CA LEU A 237 -40.53 62.73 -68.24
C LEU A 237 -39.93 61.77 -67.19
N ARG A 238 -38.82 61.09 -67.49
CA ARG A 238 -38.23 60.08 -66.59
C ARG A 238 -37.46 60.69 -65.40
N THR A 239 -36.94 61.91 -65.54
CA THR A 239 -36.27 62.64 -64.45
C THR A 239 -37.22 63.14 -63.36
N ARG A 240 -38.54 63.20 -63.60
CA ARG A 240 -39.51 63.70 -62.61
C ARG A 240 -39.95 62.67 -61.54
N ILE A 241 -39.71 61.38 -61.75
CA ILE A 241 -40.21 60.32 -60.84
C ILE A 241 -39.25 60.06 -59.65
N LEU A 242 -37.98 60.51 -59.71
CA LEU A 242 -37.00 60.20 -58.67
C LEU A 242 -37.02 61.10 -57.42
N TYR A 243 -37.91 62.11 -57.33
CA TYR A 243 -37.92 63.08 -56.23
C TYR A 243 -38.93 62.84 -55.09
N CYS A 244 -39.74 61.76 -55.12
CA CYS A 244 -40.75 61.52 -54.07
C CYS A 244 -40.34 60.51 -52.98
N SER A 245 -39.19 59.84 -53.07
CA SER A 245 -38.85 58.72 -52.17
C SER A 245 -38.01 59.11 -50.94
N HIS A 246 -37.67 60.40 -50.76
CA HIS A 246 -36.74 60.86 -49.71
C HIS A 246 -37.40 61.45 -48.45
N SER A 247 -38.61 60.98 -48.08
CA SER A 247 -39.28 61.41 -46.83
C SER A 247 -39.81 60.24 -45.99
N SER A 248 -38.96 59.26 -45.67
CA SER A 248 -39.29 58.32 -44.60
C SER A 248 -38.52 58.70 -43.32
N PRO A 249 -39.19 59.08 -42.22
CA PRO A 249 -38.53 59.53 -41.00
C PRO A 249 -37.75 58.36 -40.37
N ARG A 250 -36.51 58.64 -39.99
CA ARG A 250 -35.66 57.74 -39.20
C ARG A 250 -36.35 57.44 -37.86
N VAL A 251 -37.03 56.31 -37.76
CA VAL A 251 -37.46 55.77 -36.47
C VAL A 251 -36.21 55.21 -35.79
N GLY A 252 -35.70 55.96 -34.82
CA GLY A 252 -34.54 55.57 -34.00
C GLY A 252 -34.86 54.34 -33.14
N LEU A 253 -34.53 53.16 -33.65
CA LEU A 253 -34.49 51.93 -32.87
C LEU A 253 -33.27 51.94 -31.96
N ARG A 254 -33.47 52.47 -30.76
CA ARG A 254 -32.51 52.47 -29.65
C ARG A 254 -32.47 51.06 -29.04
N TRP A 255 -31.58 50.21 -29.53
CA TRP A 255 -31.31 48.91 -28.92
C TRP A 255 -30.67 49.11 -27.55
N ARG A 256 -31.43 48.84 -26.48
CA ARG A 256 -30.88 48.66 -25.13
C ARG A 256 -30.32 47.25 -25.05
N PHE A 257 -29.00 47.11 -25.07
CA PHE A 257 -28.34 45.87 -24.65
C PHE A 257 -28.53 45.70 -23.14
N GLY A 258 -29.36 44.72 -22.77
CA GLY A 258 -29.53 44.25 -21.41
C GLY A 258 -28.27 43.53 -20.95
N ARG A 259 -27.73 44.00 -19.83
CA ARG A 259 -26.60 43.41 -19.11
C ARG A 259 -27.12 42.18 -18.35
N TRP A 260 -26.69 40.99 -18.74
CA TRP A 260 -26.91 39.78 -17.95
C TRP A 260 -25.81 39.68 -16.90
N VAL A 261 -26.23 39.49 -15.64
CA VAL A 261 -25.40 39.20 -14.47
C VAL A 261 -25.35 37.69 -14.31
#